data_AF-A0A7R9DWH4-F1
#
_entry.id   AF-A0A7R9DWH4-F1
#
_cell.length_a   1.000
_cell.length_b   1.000
_cell.length_c   1.000
_cell.angle_alpha   90.00
_cell.angle_beta   90.00
_cell.angle_gamma   90.00
#
_symmetry.space_group_name_H-M   'P 1'
#
loop_
_entity.id
_entity.type
_entity.pdbx_description
1 polymer ?
#
loop_
_entity_poly.entity_id
_entity_poly.type
_entity_poly.pdbx_seq_one_letter_code
_entity_poly.pdbx_strand_id
1 'polypeptide(L)'
;VLVSLSDLGVEVTVPTGAILALVSAFFYAAYLVFLRRKVDHEDKMDIPLFFVLSSPLTCTPALSGFVGLFNLLLLWPVFFLLHYCEWEVFEWPTHHQWAFLLLNGLVGTVLSEVLWLWGCFLTSSLIATIAISLTIPMSMFADVVFKHVQYSPLFYLGTLPMFVAFFAVTLLAHYENWDPIMEALRGAYICVFRRARPVR
;
A
#
# COMPACT_ATOMS: atom_id res chain seq x y z
N VAL A 1 6.36 10.19 -9.50
CA VAL A 1 7.09 10.92 -10.57
C VAL A 1 7.49 12.32 -10.13
N LEU A 2 6.54 13.22 -9.77
CA LEU A 2 6.87 14.59 -9.30
C LEU A 2 7.81 14.64 -8.09
N VAL A 3 7.62 13.75 -7.11
CA VAL A 3 8.49 13.63 -5.91
C VAL A 3 9.89 13.11 -6.25
N SER A 4 10.01 12.24 -7.26
CA SER A 4 11.32 11.74 -7.72
C SER A 4 12.04 12.79 -8.57
N LEU A 5 11.30 13.66 -9.28
CA LEU A 5 11.87 14.77 -10.05
C LEU A 5 12.48 15.87 -9.17
N SER A 6 11.99 16.07 -7.94
CA SER A 6 12.67 16.99 -7.00
C SER A 6 13.99 16.42 -6.46
N ASP A 7 14.11 15.09 -6.41
CA ASP A 7 15.30 14.38 -5.95
C ASP A 7 16.37 14.25 -7.05
N LEU A 8 15.93 14.22 -8.32
CA LEU A 8 16.76 14.22 -9.53
C LEU A 8 17.61 15.49 -9.71
N GLY A 9 17.38 16.53 -8.93
CA GLY A 9 18.24 17.72 -8.91
C GLY A 9 19.59 17.50 -8.20
N VAL A 10 19.75 16.39 -7.45
CA VAL A 10 20.87 16.21 -6.52
C VAL A 10 21.83 15.07 -6.91
N GLU A 11 21.40 14.02 -7.62
CA GLU A 11 22.32 12.96 -8.10
C GLU A 11 21.96 12.44 -9.50
N VAL A 12 22.97 12.31 -10.37
CA VAL A 12 22.86 11.88 -11.78
C VAL A 12 22.86 10.34 -11.92
N THR A 13 23.05 9.61 -10.81
CA THR A 13 23.09 8.15 -10.78
C THR A 13 21.81 7.60 -10.19
N VAL A 14 21.21 6.59 -10.85
CA VAL A 14 20.06 5.87 -10.29
C VAL A 14 20.50 5.24 -8.97
N PRO A 15 19.92 5.64 -7.82
CA PRO A 15 20.35 5.09 -6.54
C PRO A 15 20.01 3.60 -6.51
N THR A 16 20.95 2.77 -6.03
CA THR A 16 20.77 1.31 -5.94
C THR A 16 19.50 0.94 -5.18
N GLY A 17 19.08 1.77 -4.22
CA GLY A 17 17.81 1.64 -3.50
C GLY A 17 16.57 1.77 -4.40
N ALA A 18 16.58 2.59 -5.44
CA ALA A 18 15.46 2.68 -6.38
C ALA A 18 15.30 1.40 -7.22
N ILE A 19 16.42 0.76 -7.59
CA ILE A 19 16.41 -0.53 -8.29
C ILE A 19 15.86 -1.61 -7.36
N LEU A 20 16.33 -1.68 -6.12
CA LEU A 20 15.83 -2.60 -5.10
C LEU A 20 14.33 -2.41 -4.83
N ALA A 21 13.85 -1.16 -4.76
CA ALA A 21 12.43 -0.84 -4.59
C ALA A 21 11.56 -1.24 -5.79
N LEU A 22 12.07 -1.10 -7.02
CA LEU A 22 11.37 -1.57 -8.22
C LEU A 22 11.27 -3.10 -8.25
N VAL A 23 12.36 -3.78 -7.90
CA VAL A 23 12.39 -5.24 -7.80
C VAL A 23 11.41 -5.74 -6.73
N SER A 24 11.38 -5.12 -5.55
CA SER A 24 10.44 -5.49 -4.49
C SER A 24 8.98 -5.24 -4.89
N ALA A 25 8.68 -4.11 -5.54
CA ALA A 25 7.35 -3.81 -6.05
C ALA A 25 6.89 -4.84 -7.09
N PHE A 26 7.78 -5.28 -7.98
CA PHE A 26 7.50 -6.33 -8.95
C PHE A 26 7.16 -7.67 -8.28
N PHE A 27 7.98 -8.12 -7.33
CA PHE A 27 7.72 -9.36 -6.60
C PHE A 27 6.45 -9.30 -5.76
N TYR A 28 6.16 -8.16 -5.13
CA TYR A 28 4.92 -7.95 -4.37
C TYR A 28 3.69 -8.01 -5.27
N ALA A 29 3.73 -7.33 -6.43
CA ALA A 29 2.64 -7.39 -7.40
C ALA A 29 2.44 -8.80 -7.96
N ALA A 30 3.53 -9.51 -8.30
CA ALA A 30 3.47 -10.90 -8.74
C ALA A 30 2.84 -11.80 -7.67
N TYR A 31 3.25 -11.65 -6.40
CA TYR A 31 2.66 -12.36 -5.27
C TYR A 31 1.15 -12.12 -5.16
N LEU A 32 0.70 -10.87 -5.20
CA LEU A 32 -0.73 -10.54 -5.14
C LEU A 32 -1.53 -11.15 -6.29
N VAL A 33 -0.98 -11.16 -7.51
CA VAL A 33 -1.63 -11.76 -8.68
C VAL A 33 -1.73 -13.29 -8.55
N PHE A 34 -0.66 -13.95 -8.12
CA PHE A 34 -0.68 -15.39 -7.87
C PHE A 34 -1.65 -15.77 -6.74
N LEU A 35 -1.73 -14.93 -5.71
CA LEU A 35 -2.64 -15.13 -4.59
C LEU A 35 -4.09 -14.98 -5.03
N ARG A 36 -4.43 -13.92 -5.78
CA ARG A 36 -5.77 -13.75 -6.38
C ARG A 36 -6.14 -14.88 -7.32
N ARG A 37 -5.20 -15.40 -8.10
CA ARG A 37 -5.46 -16.54 -9.01
C ARG A 37 -5.71 -17.86 -8.27
N LYS A 38 -5.20 -18.02 -7.04
CA LYS A 38 -5.42 -19.23 -6.24
C LYS A 38 -6.67 -19.18 -5.37
N VAL A 39 -7.19 -17.99 -5.09
CA VAL A 39 -8.37 -17.79 -4.26
C VAL A 39 -9.51 -17.28 -5.14
N ASP A 40 -10.23 -18.21 -5.77
CA ASP A 40 -11.30 -17.90 -6.74
C ASP A 40 -12.58 -17.30 -6.12
N HIS A 41 -12.69 -17.21 -4.80
CA HIS A 41 -13.85 -16.62 -4.12
C HIS A 41 -13.34 -15.54 -3.15
N GLU A 42 -13.72 -14.29 -3.42
CA GLU A 42 -13.35 -13.12 -2.59
C GLU A 42 -13.72 -13.37 -1.12
N ASP A 43 -14.82 -14.08 -0.87
CA ASP A 43 -15.28 -14.50 0.47
C ASP A 43 -14.30 -15.37 1.25
N LYS A 44 -13.31 -16.02 0.60
CA LYS A 44 -12.32 -16.89 1.27
C LYS A 44 -10.97 -16.21 1.52
N MET A 45 -10.71 -15.06 0.90
CA MET A 45 -9.47 -14.30 1.11
C MET A 45 -9.47 -13.55 2.45
N ASP A 46 -10.66 -13.20 2.94
CA ASP A 46 -10.87 -12.40 4.16
C ASP A 46 -10.98 -13.25 5.45
N ILE A 47 -11.04 -14.58 5.33
CA ILE A 47 -11.24 -15.52 6.45
C ILE A 47 -10.01 -15.85 7.31
N PRO A 48 -8.73 -15.79 6.86
CA PRO A 48 -7.64 -16.43 7.63
C PRO A 48 -7.36 -15.76 8.98
N LEU A 49 -7.85 -14.53 9.24
CA LEU A 49 -7.79 -13.90 10.56
C LEU A 49 -9.11 -13.99 11.36
N PHE A 50 -10.27 -13.88 10.70
CA PHE A 50 -11.58 -14.08 11.36
C PHE A 50 -11.70 -15.50 11.94
N PHE A 51 -11.08 -16.49 11.29
CA PHE A 51 -11.06 -17.88 11.74
C PHE A 51 -10.18 -18.12 12.98
N VAL A 52 -9.16 -17.28 13.23
CA VAL A 52 -8.28 -17.40 14.42
C VAL A 52 -8.94 -16.87 15.68
N LEU A 53 -9.78 -15.83 15.58
CA LEU A 53 -10.44 -15.23 16.76
C LEU A 53 -11.74 -15.95 17.16
N SER A 54 -12.35 -16.73 16.26
CA SER A 54 -13.71 -17.27 16.46
C SER A 54 -13.83 -18.80 16.53
N SER A 55 -12.78 -19.60 16.27
CA SER A 55 -12.88 -21.06 16.39
C SER A 55 -11.52 -21.76 16.61
N PRO A 56 -11.22 -22.26 17.83
CA PRO A 56 -10.04 -23.11 18.07
C PRO A 56 -10.19 -24.55 17.52
N LEU A 57 -11.15 -24.82 16.62
CA LEU A 57 -11.52 -26.19 16.25
C LEU A 57 -11.84 -26.38 14.75
N THR A 58 -11.01 -25.87 13.82
CA THR A 58 -10.97 -26.49 12.48
C THR A 58 -9.57 -26.41 11.89
N CYS A 59 -9.00 -27.59 11.62
CA CYS A 59 -7.69 -27.84 11.05
C CYS A 59 -7.65 -27.48 9.55
N THR A 60 -7.89 -26.21 9.21
CA THR A 60 -7.62 -25.67 7.87
C THR A 60 -6.33 -24.86 7.98
N PRO A 61 -5.28 -25.12 7.17
CA PRO A 61 -3.99 -24.48 7.37
C PRO A 61 -4.14 -22.97 7.20
N ALA A 62 -3.88 -22.23 8.27
CA ALA A 62 -3.85 -20.77 8.26
C ALA A 62 -2.73 -20.31 7.31
N LEU A 63 -3.09 -20.09 6.05
CA LEU A 63 -2.18 -19.64 5.00
C LEU A 63 -1.45 -18.33 5.38
N SER A 64 -2.06 -17.47 6.21
CA SER A 64 -1.42 -16.26 6.76
C SER A 64 -0.31 -16.56 7.77
N GLY A 65 -0.52 -17.52 8.68
CA GLY A 65 0.49 -17.98 9.63
C GLY A 65 1.66 -18.68 8.93
N PHE A 66 1.40 -19.38 7.82
CA PHE A 66 2.44 -19.97 6.99
C PHE A 66 3.26 -18.90 6.27
N VAL A 67 2.66 -17.83 5.76
CA VAL A 67 3.42 -16.70 5.18
C VAL A 67 4.34 -16.07 6.24
N GLY A 68 3.85 -15.83 7.45
CA GLY A 68 4.67 -15.31 8.56
C GLY A 68 5.78 -16.29 8.99
N LEU A 69 5.49 -17.59 9.04
CA LEU A 69 6.46 -18.63 9.37
C LEU A 69 7.54 -18.76 8.30
N PHE A 70 7.17 -18.74 7.02
CA PHE A 70 8.12 -18.75 5.90
C PHE A 70 8.97 -17.50 5.90
N ASN A 71 8.39 -16.34 6.22
CA ASN A 71 9.16 -15.12 6.39
C ASN A 71 10.19 -15.30 7.52
N LEU A 72 9.80 -15.80 8.70
CA LEU A 72 10.75 -16.06 9.80
C LEU A 72 11.87 -17.03 9.38
N LEU A 73 11.53 -18.10 8.66
CA LEU A 73 12.47 -19.14 8.24
C LEU A 73 13.40 -18.71 7.10
N LEU A 74 12.90 -17.86 6.18
CA LEU A 74 13.63 -17.36 5.01
C LEU A 74 14.39 -16.06 5.26
N LEU A 75 14.02 -15.26 6.28
CA LEU A 75 14.74 -14.03 6.63
C LEU A 75 16.00 -14.32 7.46
N TRP A 76 15.92 -15.30 8.38
CA TRP A 76 17.03 -15.78 9.20
C TRP A 76 18.36 -16.02 8.43
N PRO A 77 18.37 -16.78 7.33
CA PRO A 77 19.59 -17.13 6.62
C PRO A 77 20.09 -15.98 5.74
N VAL A 78 19.20 -15.08 5.32
CA VAL A 78 19.53 -13.89 4.53
C VAL A 78 20.42 -12.94 5.35
N PHE A 79 20.14 -12.75 6.65
CA PHE A 79 21.00 -11.95 7.52
C PHE A 79 22.43 -12.49 7.61
N PHE A 80 22.59 -13.81 7.78
CA PHE A 80 23.93 -14.42 7.78
C PHE A 80 24.63 -14.24 6.44
N LEU A 81 23.91 -14.40 5.34
CA LEU A 81 24.47 -14.25 3.99
C LEU A 81 24.91 -12.80 3.71
N LEU A 82 24.15 -11.79 4.14
CA LEU A 82 24.54 -10.38 4.03
C LEU A 82 25.77 -10.06 4.89
N HIS A 83 25.88 -10.66 6.08
CA HIS A 83 27.03 -10.49 6.95
C HIS A 83 28.32 -11.08 6.32
N TYR A 84 28.22 -12.28 5.71
CA TYR A 84 29.34 -12.88 4.97
C TYR A 84 29.74 -12.08 3.73
N CYS A 85 28.82 -11.33 3.12
CA CYS A 85 29.10 -10.42 2.01
C CYS A 85 29.65 -9.05 2.45
N GLU A 86 29.88 -8.83 3.75
CA GLU A 86 30.32 -7.55 4.35
C GLU A 86 29.44 -6.34 3.97
N TRP A 87 28.19 -6.57 3.57
CA TRP A 87 27.25 -5.48 3.25
C TRP A 87 26.67 -4.81 4.50
N GLU A 88 26.55 -5.56 5.61
CA GLU A 88 26.10 -5.04 6.90
C GLU A 88 26.87 -5.66 8.07
N VAL A 89 27.20 -4.84 9.08
CA VAL A 89 27.84 -5.29 10.32
C VAL A 89 26.75 -5.88 11.23
N PHE A 90 26.91 -7.15 11.61
CA PHE A 90 25.98 -7.80 12.51
C PHE A 90 26.27 -7.36 13.95
N GLU A 91 25.50 -6.38 14.44
CA GLU A 91 25.50 -5.98 15.84
C GLU A 91 24.27 -6.53 16.55
N TRP A 92 24.49 -7.11 17.73
CA TRP A 92 23.39 -7.57 18.58
C TRP A 92 22.62 -6.37 19.13
N PRO A 93 21.28 -6.32 18.98
CA PRO A 93 20.51 -5.18 19.46
C PRO A 93 20.53 -5.10 20.99
N THR A 94 20.60 -3.88 21.51
CA THR A 94 20.41 -3.58 22.93
C THR A 94 18.99 -3.86 23.41
N HIS A 95 18.77 -4.00 24.72
CA HIS A 95 17.44 -4.28 25.30
C HIS A 95 16.36 -3.26 24.89
N HIS A 96 16.71 -1.99 24.72
CA HIS A 96 15.77 -0.97 24.24
C HIS A 96 15.44 -1.12 22.75
N GLN A 97 16.44 -1.42 21.91
CA GLN A 97 16.22 -1.68 20.49
C GLN A 97 15.35 -2.91 20.27
N TRP A 98 15.55 -3.97 21.06
CA TRP A 98 14.66 -5.13 21.07
C TRP A 98 13.22 -4.77 21.38
N ALA A 99 13.00 -3.94 22.41
CA ALA A 99 11.65 -3.49 22.76
C ALA A 99 11.01 -2.67 21.63
N PHE A 100 11.74 -1.75 21.01
CA PHE A 100 11.23 -0.97 19.87
C PHE A 100 10.96 -1.84 18.64
N LEU A 101 11.81 -2.84 18.38
CA LEU A 101 11.66 -3.74 17.23
C LEU A 101 10.47 -4.68 17.43
N LEU A 102 10.26 -5.19 18.65
CA LEU A 102 9.06 -5.94 19.02
C LEU A 102 7.80 -5.08 18.94
N LEU A 103 7.85 -3.85 19.43
CA LEU A 103 6.71 -2.94 19.39
C LEU A 103 6.36 -2.57 17.94
N ASN A 104 7.35 -2.26 17.11
CA ASN A 104 7.16 -1.95 15.69
C ASN A 104 6.64 -3.19 14.94
N GLY A 105 7.20 -4.37 15.19
CA GLY A 105 6.69 -5.62 14.64
C GLY A 105 5.23 -5.86 15.02
N LEU A 106 4.91 -5.85 16.31
CA LEU A 106 3.57 -6.17 16.78
C LEU A 106 2.53 -5.12 16.39
N VAL A 107 2.81 -3.83 16.63
CA VAL A 107 1.85 -2.74 16.41
C VAL A 107 1.91 -2.23 14.97
N GLY A 108 3.12 -2.02 14.45
CA GLY A 108 3.35 -1.44 13.13
C GLY A 108 3.07 -2.40 11.99
N THR A 109 3.39 -3.69 12.13
CA THR A 109 3.15 -4.66 11.05
C THR A 109 1.92 -5.52 11.32
N VAL A 110 1.90 -6.32 12.40
CA VAL A 110 0.83 -7.29 12.63
C VAL A 110 -0.52 -6.60 12.86
N LEU A 111 -0.60 -5.67 13.81
CA LEU A 111 -1.86 -4.98 14.11
C LEU A 111 -2.33 -4.12 12.92
N SER A 112 -1.41 -3.48 12.19
CA SER A 112 -1.75 -2.68 11.01
C SER A 112 -2.36 -3.53 9.89
N GLU A 113 -1.77 -4.68 9.58
CA GLU A 113 -2.28 -5.63 8.58
C GLU A 113 -3.65 -6.20 8.99
N VAL A 114 -3.84 -6.49 10.28
CA VAL A 114 -5.13 -6.93 10.83
C VAL A 114 -6.20 -5.86 10.65
N LEU A 115 -5.92 -4.62 11.04
CA LEU A 115 -6.87 -3.51 10.88
C LEU A 115 -7.16 -3.23 9.41
N TRP A 116 -6.15 -3.33 8.54
CA TRP A 116 -6.32 -3.16 7.11
C TRP A 116 -7.24 -4.24 6.51
N LEU A 117 -7.01 -5.51 6.83
CA LEU A 117 -7.89 -6.61 6.43
C LEU A 117 -9.32 -6.41 6.94
N TRP A 118 -9.46 -5.96 8.19
CA TRP A 118 -10.79 -5.68 8.75
C TRP A 118 -11.48 -4.52 8.02
N GLY A 119 -10.73 -3.49 7.62
CA GLY A 119 -11.21 -2.41 6.78
C GLY A 119 -11.62 -2.86 5.38
N CYS A 120 -10.85 -3.76 4.76
CA CYS A 120 -11.21 -4.40 3.48
C CYS A 120 -12.55 -5.12 3.58
N PHE A 121 -12.75 -5.90 4.65
CA PHE A 121 -13.97 -6.66 4.90
C PHE A 121 -15.20 -5.77 5.10
N LEU A 122 -15.05 -4.66 5.82
CA LEU A 122 -16.16 -3.73 6.11
C LEU A 122 -16.57 -2.86 4.92
N THR A 123 -15.70 -2.66 3.94
CA THR A 123 -15.92 -1.71 2.84
C THR A 123 -15.74 -2.37 1.46
N SER A 124 -14.50 -2.45 1.00
CA SER A 124 -14.04 -3.24 -0.13
C SER A 124 -12.51 -3.15 -0.20
N SER A 125 -11.87 -4.11 -0.87
CA SER A 125 -10.43 -4.03 -1.14
C SER A 125 -10.06 -2.74 -1.90
N LEU A 126 -10.95 -2.20 -2.73
CA LEU A 126 -10.73 -0.96 -3.48
C LEU A 126 -10.63 0.25 -2.54
N ILE A 127 -11.59 0.44 -1.64
CA ILE A 127 -11.59 1.58 -0.70
C ILE A 127 -10.37 1.49 0.24
N ALA A 128 -10.02 0.28 0.69
CA ALA A 128 -8.89 0.05 1.57
C ALA A 128 -7.53 0.39 0.93
N THR A 129 -7.33 0.09 -0.37
CA THR A 129 -6.08 0.47 -1.07
C THR A 129 -5.94 1.98 -1.23
N ILE A 130 -7.03 2.69 -1.46
CA ILE A 130 -7.02 4.16 -1.57
C ILE A 130 -6.79 4.77 -0.18
N ALA A 131 -7.32 4.18 0.89
CA ALA A 131 -7.01 4.59 2.25
C ALA A 131 -5.50 4.47 2.59
N ILE A 132 -4.80 3.42 2.11
CA ILE A 132 -3.33 3.32 2.24
C ILE A 132 -2.63 4.49 1.54
N SER A 133 -3.09 4.89 0.36
CA SER A 133 -2.48 6.02 -0.36
C SER A 133 -2.61 7.35 0.42
N LEU A 134 -3.68 7.50 1.22
CA LEU A 134 -3.91 8.63 2.11
C LEU A 134 -2.97 8.63 3.34
N THR A 135 -2.33 7.51 3.66
CA THR A 135 -1.34 7.47 4.75
C THR A 135 -0.15 8.39 4.46
N ILE A 136 0.26 8.53 3.20
CA ILE A 136 1.39 9.40 2.78
C ILE A 136 1.13 10.89 3.11
N PRO A 137 0.02 11.52 2.68
CA PRO A 137 -0.27 12.90 3.07
C PRO A 137 -0.51 13.05 4.57
N MET A 138 -1.11 12.06 5.25
CA MET A 138 -1.29 12.10 6.70
C MET A 138 0.03 12.05 7.46
N SER A 139 1.00 11.24 7.02
CA SER A 139 2.33 11.20 7.62
C SER A 139 3.08 12.51 7.42
N MET A 140 2.98 13.10 6.22
CA MET A 140 3.56 14.42 5.93
C MET A 140 2.93 15.51 6.82
N PHE A 141 1.61 15.51 6.98
CA PHE A 141 0.92 16.42 7.89
C PHE A 141 1.40 16.24 9.34
N ALA A 142 1.52 14.99 9.81
CA ALA A 142 2.04 14.71 11.14
C ALA A 142 3.48 15.23 11.34
N ASP A 143 4.36 15.04 10.35
CA ASP A 143 5.73 15.55 10.42
C ASP A 143 5.79 17.09 10.45
N VAL A 144 4.93 17.80 9.71
CA VAL A 144 4.83 19.27 9.78
C VAL A 144 4.37 19.73 11.16
N VAL A 145 3.39 19.05 11.75
CA VAL A 145 2.80 19.43 13.05
C VAL A 145 3.72 19.10 14.22
N PHE A 146 4.30 17.89 14.25
CA PHE A 146 5.09 17.42 15.40
C PHE A 146 6.58 17.73 15.29
N LYS A 147 7.16 17.74 14.08
CA LYS A 147 8.60 17.95 13.87
C LYS A 147 8.93 19.31 13.27
N HIS A 148 7.91 20.12 12.92
CA HIS A 148 8.07 21.43 12.28
C HIS A 148 8.97 21.42 11.02
N VAL A 149 8.96 20.29 10.30
CA VAL A 149 9.75 20.13 9.07
C VAL A 149 9.11 20.92 7.93
N GLN A 150 9.93 21.69 7.20
CA GLN A 150 9.50 22.46 6.05
C GLN A 150 9.69 21.63 4.78
N TYR A 151 8.60 21.23 4.14
CA TYR A 151 8.62 20.54 2.85
C TYR A 151 8.63 21.53 1.68
N SER A 152 9.18 21.09 0.53
CA SER A 152 9.12 21.86 -0.71
C SER A 152 7.67 22.03 -1.19
N PRO A 153 7.32 23.17 -1.84
CA PRO A 153 5.98 23.40 -2.39
C PRO A 153 5.50 22.30 -3.34
N LEU A 154 6.40 21.58 -4.01
CA LEU A 154 6.04 20.43 -4.86
C LEU A 154 5.39 19.28 -4.08
N PHE A 155 5.80 19.05 -2.83
CA PHE A 155 5.22 18.01 -1.99
C PHE A 155 3.79 18.37 -1.59
N TYR A 156 3.53 19.64 -1.25
CA TYR A 156 2.18 20.13 -0.98
C TYR A 156 1.27 20.07 -2.22
N LEU A 157 1.82 20.35 -3.41
CA LEU A 157 1.07 20.18 -4.66
C LEU A 157 0.70 18.72 -4.91
N GLY A 158 1.57 17.77 -4.51
CA GLY A 158 1.33 16.34 -4.64
C GLY A 158 0.30 15.76 -3.66
N THR A 159 0.11 16.36 -2.49
CA THR A 159 -0.89 15.88 -1.51
C THR A 159 -2.32 16.25 -1.91
N LEU A 160 -2.52 17.40 -2.57
CA LEU A 160 -3.84 17.83 -3.05
C LEU A 160 -4.56 16.78 -3.92
N PRO A 161 -3.99 16.24 -5.01
CA PRO A 161 -4.66 15.23 -5.83
C PRO A 161 -4.91 13.91 -5.08
N MET A 162 -4.07 13.56 -4.09
CA MET A 162 -4.30 12.37 -3.25
C MET A 162 -5.57 12.52 -2.41
N PHE A 163 -5.77 13.68 -1.78
CA PHE A 163 -7.01 13.99 -1.06
C PHE A 163 -8.22 14.00 -2.00
N VAL A 164 -8.12 14.68 -3.15
CA VAL A 164 -9.20 14.73 -4.14
C VAL A 164 -9.59 13.33 -4.61
N ALA A 165 -8.61 12.47 -4.91
CA ALA A 165 -8.87 11.09 -5.32
C ALA A 165 -9.58 10.28 -4.22
N PHE A 166 -9.14 10.39 -2.96
CA PHE A 166 -9.79 9.72 -1.84
C PHE A 166 -11.26 10.13 -1.68
N PHE A 167 -11.55 11.43 -1.66
CA PHE A 167 -12.93 11.92 -1.53
C PHE A 167 -13.78 11.58 -2.75
N ALA A 168 -13.23 11.71 -3.96
CA ALA A 168 -13.95 11.38 -5.18
C ALA A 168 -14.35 9.90 -5.21
N VAL A 169 -13.43 9.00 -4.89
CA VAL A 169 -13.74 7.56 -4.89
C VAL A 169 -14.66 7.16 -3.74
N THR A 170 -14.50 7.77 -2.56
CA THR A 170 -15.42 7.54 -1.44
C THR A 170 -16.83 8.01 -1.78
N LEU A 171 -16.98 9.17 -2.43
CA LEU A 171 -18.26 9.67 -2.90
C LEU A 171 -18.87 8.76 -3.98
N LEU A 172 -18.05 8.31 -4.93
CA LEU A 172 -18.47 7.40 -6.00
C LEU A 172 -18.98 6.07 -5.43
N ALA A 173 -18.27 5.51 -4.45
CA ALA A 173 -18.66 4.29 -3.77
C ALA A 173 -19.94 4.44 -2.93
N HIS A 174 -20.27 5.67 -2.51
CA HIS A 174 -21.51 5.94 -1.77
C HIS A 174 -22.72 6.14 -2.70
N TYR A 175 -22.52 6.66 -3.91
CA TYR A 175 -23.57 6.90 -4.91
C TYR A 175 -23.46 5.91 -6.08
N GLU A 176 -23.78 4.63 -5.81
CA GLU A 176 -23.72 3.54 -6.81
C GLU A 176 -24.63 3.76 -8.04
N ASN A 177 -25.64 4.64 -7.93
CA ASN A 177 -26.61 4.94 -9.00
C ASN A 177 -26.26 6.16 -9.87
N TRP A 178 -25.16 6.86 -9.59
CA TRP A 178 -24.78 8.05 -10.34
C TRP A 178 -23.32 7.92 -10.80
N ASP A 179 -23.12 7.63 -12.09
CA ASP A 179 -21.80 7.51 -12.72
C ASP A 179 -21.37 8.86 -13.34
N PRO A 180 -20.77 9.79 -12.57
CA PRO A 180 -20.35 11.09 -13.09
C PRO A 180 -19.33 10.97 -14.23
N ILE A 181 -18.53 9.89 -14.24
CA ILE A 181 -17.55 9.62 -15.30
C ILE A 181 -18.27 9.24 -16.60
N MET A 182 -19.34 8.43 -16.51
CA MET A 182 -20.12 8.05 -17.68
C MET A 182 -20.90 9.24 -18.23
N GLU A 183 -21.45 10.10 -17.35
CA GLU A 183 -22.08 11.36 -17.77
C GLU A 183 -21.09 12.35 -18.39
N ALA A 184 -19.89 12.49 -17.82
CA ALA A 184 -18.84 13.33 -18.36
C ALA A 184 -18.31 12.80 -19.71
N LEU A 185 -18.11 11.48 -19.84
CA LEU A 185 -17.76 10.83 -21.11
C LEU A 185 -18.86 10.97 -22.15
N ARG A 186 -20.14 10.83 -21.75
CA ARG A 186 -21.28 11.04 -22.63
C ARG A 186 -21.36 12.50 -23.07
N GLY A 187 -21.12 13.44 -22.17
CA GLY A 187 -21.01 14.87 -22.46
C GLY A 187 -19.87 15.18 -23.43
N ALA A 188 -18.68 14.64 -23.20
CA ALA A 188 -17.52 14.81 -24.08
C ALA A 188 -17.75 14.17 -25.46
N TYR A 189 -18.30 12.95 -25.50
CA TYR A 189 -18.67 12.26 -26.73
C TYR A 189 -19.70 13.06 -27.53
N ILE A 190 -20.76 13.56 -26.88
CA ILE A 190 -21.77 14.41 -27.53
C ILE A 190 -21.13 15.71 -28.02
N CYS A 191 -20.25 16.34 -27.25
CA CYS A 191 -19.58 17.59 -27.64
C CYS A 191 -18.66 17.41 -28.85
N VAL A 192 -17.93 16.28 -28.91
CA VAL A 192 -17.04 15.91 -30.01
C VAL A 192 -17.84 15.54 -31.27
N PHE A 193 -18.87 14.70 -31.17
CA PHE A 193 -19.66 14.27 -32.32
C PHE A 193 -20.68 15.32 -32.81
N ARG A 194 -21.12 16.25 -31.95
CA ARG A 194 -22.00 17.36 -32.36
C ARG A 194 -21.25 18.41 -33.18
N ARG A 195 -19.92 18.49 -33.05
CA ARG A 195 -19.05 19.33 -33.90
C ARG A 195 -18.82 18.74 -35.31
N ALA A 196 -19.19 17.47 -35.53
CA ALA A 196 -18.97 16.76 -36.79
C ALA A 196 -20.18 16.74 -37.74
N ARG A 197 -21.32 17.36 -37.40
CA ARG A 197 -22.41 17.57 -38.36
C ARG A 197 -22.25 18.94 -39.05
N PRO A 198 -21.82 19.00 -40.33
CA PRO A 198 -21.93 20.23 -41.09
C PRO A 198 -23.41 20.52 -41.32
N VAL A 199 -23.84 21.72 -40.92
CA VAL A 199 -25.12 22.30 -41.31
C VAL A 199 -25.11 22.39 -42.84
N ARG A 200 -26.02 21.67 -43.50
CA ARG A 200 -26.24 21.74 -44.94
C ARG A 200 -27.41 22.67 -45.22
#